data_AF-A0A7Z0MNX6-F1
#
_entry.id   AF-A0A7Z0MNX6-F1
#
_cell.length_a   1.000
_cell.length_b   1.000
_cell.length_c   1.000
_cell.angle_alpha   90.00
_cell.angle_beta   90.00
_cell.angle_gamma   90.00
#
_symmetry.space_group_name_H-M   'P 1'
#
loop_
_entity.id
_entity.type
_entity.pdbx_description
1 polymer ?
#
loop_
_entity_poly.entity_id
_entity_poly.type
_entity_poly.pdbx_seq_one_letter_code
_entity_poly.pdbx_strand_id
1 'polypeptide(L)'
;MVEKRKLSKLPKLPVNIKEIEQFPAMFNRYYADHFGLRELLTHYYKMLKYSIGDSSSEHVTIGKNGWLFLGSIKNYYKGYSDPIGDVRNINLYSQQELEEFSLHINRLSDWLAKKGIQYIFIIAPNKHTIYFDQLPGDILKVNENSATDQLINYLREHSTVTQVDLRPALINAKQDHQLYYKTDTHWNGYGANIAQYEIMLEIEKLFPGKIQPELQNIEDLVFSGGDLANFIGIDINRIYAKPIF
;
A
#
# COMPACT_ATOMS: atom_id res chain seq x y z
N MET A 1 -7.38 33.19 1.34
CA MET A 1 -6.68 34.40 1.82
C MET A 1 -5.29 34.41 1.19
N VAL A 2 -4.97 35.44 0.41
CA VAL A 2 -3.68 35.55 -0.29
C VAL A 2 -2.65 36.07 0.71
N GLU A 3 -1.66 35.24 1.04
CA GLU A 3 -0.56 35.62 1.91
C GLU A 3 0.20 36.79 1.27
N LYS A 4 0.17 37.99 1.87
CA LYS A 4 0.98 39.14 1.46
C LYS A 4 2.44 38.93 1.89
N ARG A 5 3.11 37.94 1.31
CA ARG A 5 4.53 37.68 1.55
C ARG A 5 5.38 38.63 0.69
N LYS A 6 6.41 39.22 1.30
CA LYS A 6 7.37 40.09 0.60
C LYS A 6 8.28 39.22 -0.28
N LEU A 7 8.15 39.33 -1.60
CA LEU A 7 8.95 38.56 -2.56
C LEU A 7 10.46 38.78 -2.30
N SER A 8 11.24 37.71 -2.35
CA SER A 8 12.70 37.79 -2.20
C SER A 8 13.33 38.55 -3.37
N LYS A 9 14.39 39.32 -3.12
CA LYS A 9 15.06 40.08 -4.19
C LYS A 9 16.08 39.21 -4.92
N LEU A 10 16.37 39.51 -6.18
CA LEU A 10 17.43 38.87 -6.95
C LEU A 10 18.74 38.95 -6.13
N PRO A 11 19.37 37.81 -5.78
CA PRO A 11 20.63 37.85 -5.04
C PRO A 11 21.72 38.51 -5.88
N LYS A 12 22.56 39.31 -5.22
CA LYS A 12 23.76 39.85 -5.86
C LYS A 12 24.75 38.71 -6.15
N LEU A 13 25.56 38.87 -7.19
CA LEU A 13 26.64 37.93 -7.47
C LEU A 13 27.58 37.84 -6.26
N PRO A 14 27.95 36.62 -5.84
CA PRO A 14 28.75 36.43 -4.64
C PRO A 14 30.17 36.94 -4.88
N VAL A 15 30.71 37.68 -3.91
CA VAL A 15 32.07 38.26 -4.00
C VAL A 15 33.08 37.59 -3.08
N ASN A 16 32.65 36.62 -2.27
CA ASN A 16 33.50 35.83 -1.38
C ASN A 16 33.00 34.39 -1.24
N ILE A 17 33.84 33.52 -0.69
CA ILE A 17 33.58 32.07 -0.56
C ILE A 17 32.31 31.78 0.24
N LYS A 18 32.06 32.54 1.31
CA LYS A 18 30.87 32.39 2.15
C LYS A 18 29.58 32.75 1.40
N GLU A 19 29.63 33.76 0.55
CA GLU A 19 28.51 34.13 -0.33
C GLU A 19 28.31 33.11 -1.45
N ILE A 20 29.37 32.49 -1.97
CA ILE A 20 29.27 31.40 -2.97
C ILE A 20 28.51 30.21 -2.39
N GLU A 21 28.77 29.84 -1.13
CA GLU A 21 28.04 28.76 -0.45
C GLU A 21 26.55 29.09 -0.24
N GLN A 22 26.21 30.36 0.01
CA GLN A 22 24.85 30.80 0.29
C GLN A 22 24.04 31.18 -0.96
N PHE A 23 24.71 31.49 -2.06
CA PHE A 23 24.11 31.96 -3.30
C PHE A 23 23.07 30.99 -3.90
N PRO A 24 23.31 29.66 -3.99
CA PRO A 24 22.31 28.72 -4.51
C PRO A 24 20.98 28.76 -3.72
N ALA A 25 21.06 28.85 -2.39
CA ALA A 25 19.88 28.90 -1.54
C ALA A 25 19.09 30.21 -1.72
N MET A 26 19.79 31.34 -1.85
CA MET A 26 19.16 32.65 -2.09
C MET A 26 18.57 32.76 -3.49
N PHE A 27 19.26 32.22 -4.50
CA PHE A 27 18.79 32.19 -5.88
C PHE A 27 17.56 31.28 -6.03
N ASN A 28 17.56 30.09 -5.40
CA ASN A 28 16.40 29.21 -5.38
C ASN A 28 15.18 29.88 -4.73
N ARG A 29 15.37 30.69 -3.69
CA ARG A 29 14.28 31.45 -3.04
C ARG A 29 13.73 32.54 -3.96
N TYR A 30 14.62 33.30 -4.61
CA TYR A 30 14.24 34.29 -5.62
C TYR A 30 13.49 33.66 -6.80
N TYR A 31 14.02 32.56 -7.33
CA TYR A 31 13.42 31.83 -8.44
C TYR A 31 12.06 31.24 -8.06
N ALA A 32 11.91 30.67 -6.85
CA ALA A 32 10.60 30.20 -6.37
C ALA A 32 9.57 31.33 -6.24
N ASP A 33 9.99 32.52 -5.81
CA ASP A 33 9.11 33.69 -5.64
C ASP A 33 8.76 34.39 -6.97
N HIS A 34 9.62 34.31 -8.00
CA HIS A 34 9.46 35.04 -9.27
C HIS A 34 9.11 34.15 -10.47
N PHE A 35 9.37 32.84 -10.37
CA PHE A 35 9.08 31.84 -11.39
C PHE A 35 7.98 30.89 -10.89
N GLY A 36 6.75 31.42 -10.82
CA GLY A 36 5.55 30.67 -10.39
C GLY A 36 5.16 29.48 -11.28
N LEU A 37 5.89 29.23 -12.37
CA LEU A 37 5.68 28.09 -13.26
C LEU A 37 6.27 26.79 -12.71
N ARG A 38 7.13 26.82 -11.68
CA ARG A 38 7.74 25.57 -11.16
C ARG A 38 6.70 24.55 -10.72
N GLU A 39 5.70 24.97 -9.95
CA GLU A 39 4.62 24.09 -9.51
C GLU A 39 3.78 23.60 -10.69
N LEU A 40 3.48 24.49 -11.63
CA LEU A 40 2.74 24.17 -12.85
C LEU A 40 3.48 23.13 -13.72
N LEU A 41 4.77 23.35 -13.99
CA LEU A 41 5.62 22.47 -14.78
C LEU A 41 5.83 21.12 -14.08
N THR A 42 6.04 21.14 -12.77
CA THR A 42 6.16 19.91 -11.96
C THR A 42 4.87 19.10 -12.01
N HIS A 43 3.72 19.77 -11.93
CA HIS A 43 2.42 19.13 -12.09
C HIS A 43 2.23 18.52 -13.48
N TYR A 44 2.48 19.28 -14.56
CA TYR A 44 2.39 18.76 -15.92
C TYR A 44 3.37 17.62 -16.19
N TYR A 45 4.59 17.69 -15.65
CA TYR A 45 5.57 16.61 -15.71
C TYR A 45 5.05 15.33 -15.05
N LYS A 46 4.47 15.42 -13.85
CA LYS A 46 3.87 14.29 -13.14
C LYS A 46 2.67 13.70 -13.90
N MET A 47 1.81 14.56 -14.45
CA MET A 47 0.66 14.14 -15.26
C MET A 47 1.10 13.45 -16.57
N LEU A 48 2.13 13.97 -17.24
CA LEU A 48 2.70 13.36 -18.43
C LEU A 48 3.26 11.98 -18.11
N LYS A 49 4.11 11.89 -17.07
CA LYS A 49 4.64 10.63 -16.55
C LYS A 49 3.53 9.61 -16.30
N TYR A 50 2.51 10.01 -15.54
CA TYR A 50 1.36 9.15 -15.27
C TYR A 50 0.65 8.68 -16.54
N SER A 51 0.44 9.57 -17.51
CA SER A 51 -0.24 9.25 -18.77
C SER A 51 0.52 8.25 -19.64
N ILE A 52 1.84 8.19 -19.52
CA ILE A 52 2.71 7.23 -20.24
C ILE A 52 3.02 5.97 -19.39
N GLY A 53 2.40 5.82 -18.21
CA GLY A 53 2.62 4.69 -17.31
C GLY A 53 3.93 4.75 -16.51
N ASP A 54 4.64 5.88 -16.51
CA ASP A 54 5.84 6.10 -15.72
C ASP A 54 5.50 6.79 -14.40
N SER A 55 6.07 6.33 -13.29
CA SER A 55 5.81 6.91 -11.98
C SER A 55 6.79 8.06 -11.69
N SER A 56 6.26 9.14 -11.11
CA SER A 56 7.09 10.21 -10.56
C SER A 56 7.66 9.88 -9.18
N SER A 57 7.23 8.78 -8.57
CA SER A 57 7.78 8.22 -7.33
C SER A 57 8.47 6.89 -7.60
N GLU A 58 9.60 6.65 -6.95
CA GLU A 58 10.25 5.33 -7.02
C GLU A 58 9.56 4.26 -6.18
N HIS A 59 8.55 4.64 -5.38
CA HIS A 59 7.80 3.74 -4.50
C HIS A 59 6.41 3.41 -5.03
N VAL A 60 6.08 3.83 -6.25
CA VAL A 60 4.75 3.59 -6.84
C VAL A 60 4.90 3.00 -8.23
N THR A 61 4.22 1.88 -8.46
CA THR A 61 4.03 1.27 -9.77
C THR A 61 2.65 1.64 -10.28
N ILE A 62 2.56 2.14 -11.52
CA ILE A 62 1.28 2.47 -12.16
C ILE A 62 0.74 1.19 -12.81
N GLY A 63 -0.44 0.76 -12.38
CA GLY A 63 -1.17 -0.37 -12.96
C GLY A 63 -2.16 0.07 -14.04
N LYS A 64 -2.97 -0.89 -14.47
CA LYS A 64 -4.05 -0.69 -15.45
C LYS A 64 -5.20 0.10 -14.83
N ASN A 65 -6.06 0.71 -15.65
CA ASN A 65 -7.36 1.26 -15.24
C ASN A 65 -7.35 2.20 -14.02
N GLY A 66 -6.26 2.97 -13.84
CA GLY A 66 -6.09 3.94 -12.75
C GLY A 66 -5.58 3.35 -11.42
N TRP A 67 -5.25 2.06 -11.38
CA TRP A 67 -4.67 1.43 -10.20
C TRP A 67 -3.23 1.90 -9.97
N LEU A 68 -2.89 2.17 -8.72
CA LEU A 68 -1.53 2.43 -8.25
C LEU A 68 -1.13 1.31 -7.29
N PHE A 69 0.13 0.93 -7.27
CA PHE A 69 0.65 -0.14 -6.44
C PHE A 69 1.90 0.34 -5.70
N LEU A 70 2.06 -0.08 -4.44
CA LEU A 70 3.25 0.24 -3.66
C LEU A 70 4.44 -0.56 -4.19
N GLY A 71 5.61 0.02 -4.21
CA GLY A 71 6.82 -0.63 -4.72
C GLY A 71 7.07 -0.40 -6.20
N SER A 72 8.16 -1.00 -6.68
CA SER A 72 8.70 -0.71 -8.00
C SER A 72 9.41 -1.92 -8.60
N ILE A 73 9.29 -2.06 -9.92
CA ILE A 73 10.01 -3.06 -10.71
C ILE A 73 11.48 -2.67 -10.98
N LYS A 74 11.92 -1.50 -10.53
CA LYS A 74 13.31 -1.05 -10.72
C LYS A 74 14.27 -2.05 -10.06
N ASN A 75 15.36 -2.35 -10.77
CA ASN A 75 16.42 -3.22 -10.26
C ASN A 75 16.87 -2.75 -8.87
N TYR A 76 16.98 -3.70 -7.93
CA TYR A 76 17.40 -3.48 -6.54
C TYR A 76 16.47 -2.63 -5.66
N TYR A 77 15.19 -2.47 -6.03
CA TYR A 77 14.21 -1.88 -5.14
C TYR A 77 14.09 -2.69 -3.84
N LYS A 78 14.21 -2.02 -2.69
CA LYS A 78 14.09 -2.63 -1.34
C LYS A 78 13.15 -1.85 -0.40
N GLY A 79 12.46 -0.83 -0.93
CA GLY A 79 11.54 -0.02 -0.11
C GLY A 79 10.31 -0.83 0.30
N TYR A 80 9.81 -0.58 1.52
CA TYR A 80 8.59 -1.22 2.04
C TYR A 80 8.59 -2.76 1.96
N SER A 81 9.74 -3.39 2.15
CA SER A 81 9.92 -4.85 2.07
C SER A 81 9.66 -5.47 0.68
N ASP A 82 9.77 -4.67 -0.39
CA ASP A 82 9.63 -5.14 -1.78
C ASP A 82 8.31 -5.89 -2.09
N PRO A 83 7.15 -5.20 -2.01
CA PRO A 83 5.85 -5.81 -2.28
C PRO A 83 5.67 -6.29 -3.73
N ILE A 84 6.48 -5.78 -4.67
CA ILE A 84 6.50 -6.28 -6.06
C ILE A 84 7.26 -7.60 -6.14
N GLY A 85 8.39 -7.75 -5.41
CA GLY A 85 9.03 -9.05 -5.21
C GLY A 85 8.11 -10.08 -4.57
N ASP A 86 7.34 -9.68 -3.56
CA ASP A 86 6.38 -10.56 -2.86
C ASP A 86 5.33 -11.10 -3.84
N VAL A 87 4.67 -10.21 -4.60
CA VAL A 87 3.58 -10.62 -5.50
C VAL A 87 4.07 -11.43 -6.71
N ARG A 88 5.35 -11.27 -7.06
CA ARG A 88 6.03 -12.08 -8.07
C ARG A 88 6.52 -13.42 -7.50
N ASN A 89 6.27 -13.71 -6.23
CA ASN A 89 6.72 -14.89 -5.51
C ASN A 89 8.26 -15.02 -5.46
N ILE A 90 8.99 -13.92 -5.35
CA ILE A 90 10.47 -13.92 -5.30
C ILE A 90 10.97 -13.94 -3.85
N ASN A 91 10.31 -13.18 -2.98
CA ASN A 91 10.67 -13.02 -1.57
C ASN A 91 10.18 -14.22 -0.76
N LEU A 92 10.78 -15.38 -0.98
CA LEU A 92 10.44 -16.62 -0.29
C LEU A 92 11.20 -16.73 1.04
N TYR A 93 10.59 -17.42 1.99
CA TYR A 93 11.24 -17.78 3.24
C TYR A 93 12.18 -18.97 3.04
N SER A 94 13.31 -18.92 3.73
CA SER A 94 14.11 -20.09 4.04
C SER A 94 13.41 -20.97 5.08
N GLN A 95 13.83 -22.24 5.15
CA GLN A 95 13.33 -23.19 6.14
C GLN A 95 13.53 -22.68 7.59
N GLN A 96 14.69 -22.07 7.87
CA GLN A 96 15.00 -21.52 9.19
C GLN A 96 14.05 -20.37 9.56
N GLU A 97 13.72 -19.48 8.63
CA GLU A 97 12.77 -18.38 8.90
C GLU A 97 11.37 -18.91 9.21
N LEU A 98 10.92 -19.96 8.53
CA LEU A 98 9.64 -20.62 8.81
C LEU A 98 9.63 -21.28 10.20
N GLU A 99 10.71 -21.98 10.56
CA GLU A 99 10.90 -22.58 11.88
C GLU A 99 10.87 -21.52 12.99
N GLU A 100 11.62 -20.43 12.82
CA GLU A 100 11.68 -19.33 13.78
C GLU A 100 10.32 -18.63 13.93
N PHE A 101 9.61 -18.42 12.83
CA PHE A 101 8.28 -17.81 12.85
C PHE A 101 7.27 -18.69 13.59
N SER A 102 7.22 -19.99 13.26
CA SER A 102 6.33 -20.96 13.91
C SER A 102 6.62 -21.05 15.41
N LEU A 103 7.91 -21.11 15.79
CA LEU A 103 8.33 -21.10 17.18
C LEU A 103 7.84 -19.85 17.93
N HIS A 104 7.91 -18.67 17.29
CA HIS A 104 7.40 -17.43 17.88
C HIS A 104 5.89 -17.46 18.10
N ILE A 105 5.13 -17.85 17.08
CA ILE A 105 3.66 -17.92 17.14
C ILE A 105 3.20 -18.92 18.20
N ASN A 106 3.84 -20.10 18.27
CA ASN A 106 3.53 -21.12 19.28
C ASN A 106 3.85 -20.62 20.70
N ARG A 107 5.01 -20.00 20.92
CA ARG A 107 5.37 -19.44 22.24
C ARG A 107 4.41 -18.35 22.69
N LEU A 108 3.98 -17.48 21.78
CA LEU A 108 2.99 -16.45 22.07
C LEU A 108 1.65 -17.07 22.43
N SER A 109 1.21 -18.07 21.66
CA SER A 109 -0.01 -18.84 21.94
C SER A 109 0.02 -19.48 23.34
N ASP A 110 1.10 -20.20 23.67
CA ASP A 110 1.25 -20.85 24.98
C ASP A 110 1.25 -19.84 26.14
N TRP A 111 1.87 -18.67 25.92
CA TRP A 111 1.89 -17.60 26.92
C TRP A 111 0.50 -16.97 27.13
N LEU A 112 -0.25 -16.75 26.06
CA LEU A 112 -1.63 -16.24 26.11
C LEU A 112 -2.59 -17.27 26.70
N ALA A 113 -2.43 -18.55 26.37
CA ALA A 113 -3.24 -19.64 26.89
C ALA A 113 -3.12 -19.77 28.43
N LYS A 114 -1.92 -19.58 29.00
CA LYS A 114 -1.69 -19.52 30.46
C LYS A 114 -2.45 -18.38 31.15
N LYS A 115 -2.92 -17.38 30.39
CA LYS A 115 -3.72 -16.25 30.85
C LYS A 115 -5.21 -16.38 30.50
N GLY A 116 -5.62 -17.50 29.91
CA GLY A 116 -6.98 -17.72 29.43
C GLY A 116 -7.35 -16.86 28.21
N ILE A 117 -6.36 -16.40 27.44
CA ILE A 117 -6.57 -15.55 26.25
C ILE A 117 -6.44 -16.41 25.00
N GLN A 118 -7.44 -16.34 24.12
CA GLN A 118 -7.40 -16.98 22.81
C GLN A 118 -6.56 -16.17 21.83
N TYR A 119 -5.79 -16.86 20.98
CA TYR A 119 -4.94 -16.23 19.98
C TYR A 119 -5.30 -16.72 18.58
N ILE A 120 -5.58 -15.76 17.68
CA ILE A 120 -5.83 -16.00 16.27
C ILE A 120 -4.79 -15.21 15.48
N PHE A 121 -4.15 -15.88 14.52
CA PHE A 121 -3.23 -15.23 13.59
C PHE A 121 -3.95 -14.94 12.27
N ILE A 122 -4.07 -13.67 11.91
CA ILE A 122 -4.81 -13.22 10.72
C ILE A 122 -3.80 -12.72 9.69
N ILE A 123 -3.97 -13.16 8.44
CA ILE A 123 -3.16 -12.74 7.31
C ILE A 123 -4.02 -11.79 6.46
N ALA A 124 -3.72 -10.50 6.57
CA ALA A 124 -4.32 -9.47 5.73
C ALA A 124 -3.53 -9.38 4.40
N PRO A 125 -4.11 -9.77 3.25
CA PRO A 125 -3.39 -9.72 2.00
C PRO A 125 -3.18 -8.29 1.54
N ASN A 126 -2.06 -8.07 0.85
CA ASN A 126 -1.83 -6.80 0.21
C ASN A 126 -2.67 -6.68 -1.08
N LYS A 127 -2.81 -5.44 -1.56
CA LYS A 127 -3.56 -5.12 -2.78
C LYS A 127 -3.02 -5.83 -4.02
N HIS A 128 -1.71 -6.05 -4.09
CA HIS A 128 -1.04 -6.71 -5.22
C HIS A 128 -1.53 -8.15 -5.37
N THR A 129 -1.68 -8.89 -4.27
CA THR A 129 -2.18 -10.26 -4.27
C THR A 129 -3.63 -10.34 -4.75
N ILE A 130 -4.49 -9.44 -4.26
CA ILE A 130 -5.92 -9.44 -4.61
C ILE A 130 -6.16 -8.93 -6.04
N TYR A 131 -5.46 -7.88 -6.47
CA TYR A 131 -5.62 -7.23 -7.78
C TYR A 131 -4.40 -7.45 -8.70
N PHE A 132 -3.84 -8.66 -8.71
CA PHE A 132 -2.69 -8.99 -9.56
C PHE A 132 -2.95 -8.71 -11.04
N ASP A 133 -4.18 -8.93 -11.51
CA ASP A 133 -4.62 -8.69 -12.88
C ASP A 133 -4.57 -7.21 -13.29
N GLN A 134 -4.57 -6.30 -12.32
CA GLN A 134 -4.46 -4.86 -12.52
C GLN A 134 -3.02 -4.33 -12.50
N LEU A 135 -2.03 -5.16 -12.16
CA LEU A 135 -0.61 -4.81 -12.32
C LEU A 135 -0.23 -4.71 -13.82
N PRO A 136 0.88 -4.01 -14.15
CA PRO A 136 1.48 -4.07 -15.48
C PRO A 136 1.68 -5.51 -15.97
N GLY A 137 1.41 -5.75 -17.26
CA GLY A 137 1.37 -7.10 -17.83
C GLY A 137 2.74 -7.80 -17.91
N ASP A 138 3.82 -7.05 -17.75
CA ASP A 138 5.21 -7.53 -17.66
C ASP A 138 5.59 -8.00 -16.24
N ILE A 139 4.73 -7.75 -15.24
CA ILE A 139 4.91 -8.30 -13.89
C ILE A 139 4.31 -9.71 -13.84
N LEU A 140 5.20 -10.70 -13.88
CA LEU A 140 4.85 -12.12 -13.84
C LEU A 140 5.31 -12.78 -12.55
N LYS A 141 4.55 -13.78 -12.10
CA LYS A 141 4.97 -14.68 -11.02
C LYS A 141 6.15 -15.53 -11.51
N VAL A 142 7.18 -15.61 -10.68
CA VAL A 142 8.42 -16.33 -10.96
C VAL A 142 8.39 -17.74 -10.40
N ASN A 143 7.81 -17.91 -9.20
CA ASN A 143 7.65 -19.20 -8.53
C ASN A 143 6.16 -19.53 -8.36
N GLU A 144 5.84 -20.83 -8.21
CA GLU A 144 4.45 -21.29 -8.00
C GLU A 144 3.90 -20.82 -6.65
N ASN A 145 4.64 -21.08 -5.57
CA ASN A 145 4.25 -20.74 -4.21
C ASN A 145 4.72 -19.34 -3.83
N SER A 146 3.86 -18.58 -3.15
CA SER A 146 4.24 -17.32 -2.50
C SER A 146 4.85 -17.56 -1.11
N ALA A 147 5.49 -16.54 -0.53
CA ALA A 147 5.93 -16.58 0.87
C ALA A 147 4.77 -16.83 1.84
N THR A 148 3.59 -16.28 1.55
CA THR A 148 2.37 -16.52 2.32
C THR A 148 1.92 -17.98 2.24
N ASP A 149 2.03 -18.62 1.07
CA ASP A 149 1.69 -20.04 0.92
C ASP A 149 2.67 -20.93 1.70
N GLN A 150 3.97 -20.61 1.66
CA GLN A 150 4.97 -21.29 2.49
C GLN A 150 4.64 -21.17 3.97
N LEU A 151 4.34 -19.96 4.43
CA LEU A 151 4.06 -19.69 5.84
C LEU A 151 2.80 -20.42 6.32
N ILE A 152 1.70 -20.33 5.58
CA ILE A 152 0.43 -20.99 5.95
C ILE A 152 0.60 -22.50 5.96
N ASN A 153 1.23 -23.08 4.93
CA ASN A 153 1.41 -24.52 4.87
C ASN A 153 2.30 -25.01 6.01
N TYR A 154 3.39 -24.29 6.29
CA TYR A 154 4.29 -24.63 7.39
C TYR A 154 3.58 -24.54 8.75
N LEU A 155 2.84 -23.46 9.01
CA LEU A 155 2.11 -23.30 10.27
C LEU A 155 1.00 -24.34 10.44
N ARG A 156 0.33 -24.79 9.36
CA ARG A 156 -0.66 -25.88 9.44
C ARG A 156 -0.05 -27.20 9.93
N GLU A 157 1.19 -27.46 9.59
CA GLU A 157 1.91 -28.69 9.98
C GLU A 157 2.58 -28.56 11.36
N HIS A 158 2.95 -27.35 11.76
CA HIS A 158 3.82 -27.10 12.92
C HIS A 158 3.21 -26.21 14.02
N SER A 159 1.94 -25.82 13.90
CA SER A 159 1.25 -24.98 14.88
C SER A 159 -0.21 -25.40 15.07
N THR A 160 -0.71 -25.25 16.28
CA THR A 160 -2.14 -25.37 16.61
C THR A 160 -2.86 -24.03 16.62
N VAL A 161 -2.16 -22.92 16.34
CA VAL A 161 -2.76 -21.59 16.30
C VAL A 161 -3.74 -21.49 15.13
N THR A 162 -4.92 -20.93 15.41
CA THR A 162 -5.93 -20.68 14.36
C THR A 162 -5.40 -19.62 13.41
N GLN A 163 -5.35 -19.97 12.12
CA GLN A 163 -4.87 -19.11 11.06
C GLN A 163 -6.04 -18.68 10.17
N VAL A 164 -6.17 -17.39 9.91
CA VAL A 164 -7.21 -16.83 9.05
C VAL A 164 -6.56 -16.22 7.82
N ASP A 165 -6.61 -16.94 6.71
CA ASP A 165 -6.19 -16.43 5.40
C ASP A 165 -7.37 -15.74 4.73
N LEU A 166 -7.32 -14.41 4.63
CA LEU A 166 -8.40 -13.62 4.04
C LEU A 166 -8.38 -13.61 2.50
N ARG A 167 -7.34 -14.18 1.85
CA ARG A 167 -7.21 -14.18 0.38
C ARG A 167 -8.40 -14.84 -0.32
N PRO A 168 -8.86 -16.05 0.05
CA PRO A 168 -9.95 -16.70 -0.67
C PRO A 168 -11.25 -15.88 -0.65
N ALA A 169 -11.64 -15.37 0.51
CA ALA A 169 -12.84 -14.56 0.67
C ALA A 169 -12.76 -13.25 -0.13
N LEU A 170 -11.63 -12.55 -0.07
CA LEU A 170 -11.43 -11.31 -0.81
C LEU A 170 -11.31 -11.54 -2.33
N ILE A 171 -10.68 -12.63 -2.79
CA ILE A 171 -10.61 -12.99 -4.21
C ILE A 171 -11.99 -13.34 -4.77
N ASN A 172 -12.84 -13.97 -3.97
CA ASN A 172 -14.22 -14.25 -4.37
C ASN A 172 -15.04 -12.96 -4.43
N ALA A 173 -15.02 -12.15 -3.37
CA ALA A 173 -15.79 -10.91 -3.31
C ALA A 173 -15.34 -9.84 -4.33
N LYS A 174 -14.07 -9.88 -4.80
CA LYS A 174 -13.59 -8.91 -5.80
C LYS A 174 -14.29 -9.02 -7.16
N GLN A 175 -14.97 -10.14 -7.43
CA GLN A 175 -15.70 -10.35 -8.69
C GLN A 175 -16.90 -9.39 -8.80
N ASP A 176 -17.51 -9.07 -7.65
CA ASP A 176 -18.73 -8.27 -7.59
C ASP A 176 -18.47 -6.83 -7.12
N HIS A 177 -17.44 -6.63 -6.29
CA HIS A 177 -17.14 -5.32 -5.69
C HIS A 177 -15.66 -4.97 -5.75
N GLN A 178 -15.37 -3.67 -5.92
CA GLN A 178 -14.03 -3.17 -5.65
C GLN A 178 -13.79 -3.17 -4.14
N LEU A 179 -12.75 -3.86 -3.68
CA LEU A 179 -12.44 -4.07 -2.26
C LEU A 179 -11.29 -3.20 -1.76
N TYR A 180 -10.51 -2.60 -2.68
CA TYR A 180 -9.39 -1.71 -2.36
C TYR A 180 -9.52 -0.42 -3.11
N TYR A 181 -8.98 0.65 -2.53
CA TYR A 181 -8.89 1.91 -3.24
C TYR A 181 -7.81 1.82 -4.32
N LYS A 182 -8.15 2.28 -5.53
CA LYS A 182 -7.21 2.22 -6.67
C LYS A 182 -5.92 2.97 -6.39
N THR A 183 -6.02 4.14 -5.79
CA THR A 183 -4.90 5.07 -5.54
C THR A 183 -4.38 5.04 -4.11
N ASP A 184 -4.75 4.04 -3.31
CA ASP A 184 -4.32 3.92 -1.92
C ASP A 184 -3.92 2.47 -1.59
N THR A 185 -3.01 2.25 -0.65
CA THR A 185 -2.56 0.89 -0.28
C THR A 185 -3.64 0.06 0.43
N HIS A 186 -4.65 0.69 1.02
CA HIS A 186 -5.64 0.05 1.89
C HIS A 186 -6.87 -0.47 1.15
N TRP A 187 -7.55 -1.44 1.78
CA TRP A 187 -8.91 -1.82 1.40
C TRP A 187 -9.89 -0.66 1.62
N ASN A 188 -11.06 -0.73 0.98
CA ASN A 188 -12.18 0.17 1.27
C ASN A 188 -13.14 -0.45 2.31
N GLY A 189 -14.26 0.23 2.56
CA GLY A 189 -15.29 -0.26 3.49
C GLY A 189 -15.82 -1.65 3.14
N TYR A 190 -15.99 -1.97 1.85
CA TYR A 190 -16.42 -3.29 1.41
C TYR A 190 -15.37 -4.37 1.71
N GLY A 191 -14.10 -4.14 1.36
CA GLY A 191 -13.02 -5.07 1.67
C GLY A 191 -12.85 -5.31 3.17
N ALA A 192 -12.92 -4.23 3.97
CA ALA A 192 -12.89 -4.32 5.43
C ALA A 192 -14.09 -5.09 6.00
N ASN A 193 -15.28 -4.93 5.41
CA ASN A 193 -16.49 -5.63 5.85
C ASN A 193 -16.44 -7.14 5.58
N ILE A 194 -15.87 -7.54 4.43
CA ILE A 194 -15.59 -8.96 4.16
C ILE A 194 -14.55 -9.49 5.15
N ALA A 195 -13.45 -8.77 5.34
CA ALA A 195 -12.39 -9.18 6.25
C ALA A 195 -12.88 -9.35 7.70
N GLN A 196 -13.65 -8.39 8.24
CA GLN A 196 -14.19 -8.49 9.59
C GLN A 196 -15.15 -9.68 9.71
N TYR A 197 -15.99 -9.94 8.71
CA TYR A 197 -16.95 -11.04 8.75
C TYR A 197 -16.24 -12.39 8.85
N GLU A 198 -15.22 -12.62 8.01
CA GLU A 198 -14.40 -13.84 8.06
C GLU A 198 -13.69 -14.01 9.40
N ILE A 199 -13.17 -12.92 9.97
CA ILE A 199 -12.54 -12.96 11.30
C ILE A 199 -13.58 -13.30 12.38
N MET A 200 -14.77 -12.69 12.31
CA MET A 200 -15.84 -12.91 13.29
C MET A 200 -16.36 -14.35 13.24
N LEU A 201 -16.41 -14.99 12.06
CA LEU A 201 -16.75 -16.41 11.95
C LEU A 201 -15.79 -17.30 12.76
N GLU A 202 -14.49 -17.01 12.75
CA GLU A 202 -13.52 -17.76 13.56
C GLU A 202 -13.64 -17.45 15.05
N ILE A 203 -13.93 -16.20 15.40
CA ILE A 203 -14.16 -15.81 16.79
C ILE A 203 -15.44 -16.47 17.34
N GLU A 204 -16.51 -16.58 16.55
CA GLU A 204 -17.77 -17.22 16.95
C GLU A 204 -17.56 -18.70 17.31
N LYS A 205 -16.70 -19.42 16.57
CA LYS A 205 -16.31 -20.80 16.92
C LYS A 205 -15.62 -20.89 18.28
N LEU A 206 -14.80 -19.89 18.64
CA LEU A 206 -14.11 -19.84 19.94
C LEU A 206 -15.02 -19.39 21.09
N PHE A 207 -16.06 -18.61 20.77
CA PHE A 207 -17.02 -18.08 21.75
C PHE A 207 -18.46 -18.29 21.29
N PRO A 208 -18.95 -19.54 21.19
CA PRO A 208 -20.25 -19.84 20.60
C PRO A 208 -21.39 -19.08 21.26
N GLY A 209 -22.22 -18.43 20.44
CA GLY A 209 -23.40 -17.67 20.89
C GLY A 209 -23.11 -16.34 21.59
N LYS A 210 -21.84 -15.92 21.75
CA LYS A 210 -21.49 -14.60 22.32
C LYS A 210 -21.32 -13.52 21.26
N ILE A 211 -20.98 -13.93 20.05
CA ILE A 211 -20.74 -13.06 18.90
C ILE A 211 -21.57 -13.60 17.75
N GLN A 212 -22.19 -12.69 17.00
CA GLN A 212 -22.97 -13.01 15.81
C GLN A 212 -22.29 -12.33 14.62
N PRO A 213 -21.58 -13.10 13.78
CA PRO A 213 -20.95 -12.57 12.58
C PRO A 213 -22.02 -12.05 11.62
N GLU A 214 -21.86 -10.82 11.16
CA GLU A 214 -22.77 -10.24 10.17
C GLU A 214 -22.01 -9.32 9.21
N LEU A 215 -22.44 -9.30 7.95
CA LEU A 215 -22.00 -8.31 6.98
C LEU A 215 -22.76 -7.01 7.24
N GLN A 216 -22.01 -5.92 7.41
CA GLN A 216 -22.59 -4.60 7.58
C GLN A 216 -23.11 -4.06 6.25
N ASN A 217 -24.16 -3.24 6.27
CA ASN A 217 -24.55 -2.47 5.10
C ASN A 217 -23.57 -1.28 4.95
N ILE A 218 -22.72 -1.33 3.94
CA ILE A 218 -21.73 -0.28 3.69
C ILE A 218 -22.36 0.76 2.77
N GLU A 219 -22.78 1.89 3.35
CA GLU A 219 -23.02 3.09 2.56
C GLU A 219 -21.69 3.59 2.00
N ASP A 220 -21.72 4.22 0.81
CA ASP A 220 -20.52 4.79 0.19
C ASP A 220 -19.89 5.83 1.12
N LEU A 221 -18.90 5.39 1.91
CA LEU A 221 -18.11 6.28 2.74
C LEU A 221 -17.35 7.23 1.82
N VAL A 222 -17.53 8.53 2.03
CA VAL A 222 -16.77 9.55 1.31
C VAL A 222 -15.28 9.32 1.57
N PHE A 223 -14.58 8.90 0.50
CA PHE A 223 -13.17 8.55 0.56
C PHE A 223 -12.30 9.77 0.81
N SER A 224 -11.45 9.70 1.84
CA SER A 224 -10.41 10.70 2.13
C SER A 224 -8.98 10.16 1.97
N GLY A 225 -8.79 8.99 1.35
CA GLY A 225 -7.48 8.37 1.20
C GLY A 225 -6.74 8.80 -0.07
N GLY A 226 -5.68 8.07 -0.42
CA GLY A 226 -4.85 8.34 -1.59
C GLY A 226 -3.37 8.42 -1.27
N ASP A 227 -2.86 7.60 -0.35
CA ASP A 227 -1.43 7.61 0.02
C ASP A 227 -0.50 7.47 -1.21
N LEU A 228 -0.80 6.56 -2.15
CA LEU A 228 -0.05 6.39 -3.39
C LEU A 228 -0.23 7.57 -4.35
N ALA A 229 -1.42 8.18 -4.40
CA ALA A 229 -1.63 9.41 -5.16
C ALA A 229 -0.81 10.58 -4.59
N ASN A 230 -0.68 10.67 -3.27
CA ASN A 230 0.18 11.65 -2.60
C ASN A 230 1.65 11.41 -2.93
N PHE A 231 2.11 10.16 -2.98
CA PHE A 231 3.49 9.83 -3.40
C PHE A 231 3.81 10.35 -4.81
N ILE A 232 2.88 10.23 -5.75
CA ILE A 232 3.08 10.73 -7.12
C ILE A 232 2.65 12.20 -7.29
N GLY A 233 2.03 12.80 -6.27
CA GLY A 233 1.58 14.19 -6.24
C GLY A 233 0.50 14.51 -7.27
N ILE A 234 -0.47 13.62 -7.44
CA ILE A 234 -1.64 13.82 -8.31
C ILE A 234 -2.90 13.86 -7.44
N ASP A 235 -3.78 14.81 -7.73
CA ASP A 235 -5.07 14.93 -7.03
C ASP A 235 -6.04 13.84 -7.51
N ILE A 236 -6.43 12.97 -6.58
CA ILE A 236 -7.39 11.86 -6.78
C ILE A 236 -8.72 12.33 -7.36
N ASN A 237 -9.20 13.52 -6.98
CA ASN A 237 -10.48 14.05 -7.43
C ASN A 237 -10.46 14.39 -8.92
N ARG A 238 -9.29 14.66 -9.50
CA ARG A 238 -9.14 14.97 -10.93
C ARG A 238 -8.98 13.73 -11.81
N ILE A 239 -8.49 12.62 -11.26
CA ILE A 239 -8.36 11.34 -12.00
C ILE A 239 -9.73 10.67 -12.17
N TYR A 240 -10.58 10.74 -11.14
CA TYR A 240 -11.93 10.14 -11.13
C TYR A 240 -13.07 11.15 -11.36
N ALA A 241 -12.77 12.41 -11.73
CA ALA A 241 -13.76 13.46 -12.04
C ALA A 241 -14.66 13.14 -13.25
N LYS A 242 -14.43 12.04 -13.97
CA LYS A 242 -15.39 11.54 -14.95
C LYS A 242 -16.17 10.41 -14.30
N PRO A 243 -17.48 10.58 -14.03
CA PRO A 243 -18.34 9.44 -13.73
C PRO A 243 -18.15 8.43 -14.86
N ILE A 244 -17.72 7.23 -14.50
CA ILE A 244 -17.78 6.08 -15.39
C ILE A 244 -19.27 5.75 -15.45
N PHE A 245 -19.94 6.29 -16.47
CA PHE A 245 -21.20 5.76 -16.96
C PHE A 245 -20.92 4.52 -17.81
#